data_AF-A0AA38NH98-F1
#
_entry.id   AF-A0AA38NH98-F1
#
_cell.length_a   1.000
_cell.length_b   1.000
_cell.length_c   1.000
_cell.angle_alpha   90.00
_cell.angle_beta   90.00
_cell.angle_gamma   90.00
#
_symmetry.space_group_name_H-M   'P 1'
#
loop_
_entity.id
_entity.type
_entity.pdbx_description
1 polymer ?
#
loop_
_entity_poly.entity_id
_entity_poly.type
_entity_poly.pdbx_seq_one_letter_code
_entity_poly.pdbx_strand_id
1 'polypeptide(L)'
;MGITKWVAVDVVFPENCKTLFIEKLLTSNHNEEDIYGAPDTIIQLSTSPQIPVANFSEQAITISKGQLLGNGHNAERWLDQTGRIPKEDQRRFESQAQVLKAIAEMNEKEEKHSALIKSQTDLNKKSRSDQEIPGEEYGEPPVEGGPKTAEVVEDLVSSKRLLEEVDICKELSADQVDALQQILIRNEEAFGLDGRLGNYPEEVEIPMLPNAKPIALPPIPLSPVNHEVV
;
A
#
# COMPACT_ATOMS: atom_id res chain seq x y z
N MET A 1 -7.45 18.95 -11.36
CA MET A 1 -7.69 17.76 -12.22
C MET A 1 -6.67 17.83 -13.34
N GLY A 2 -5.72 16.88 -13.39
CA GLY A 2 -4.60 16.96 -14.32
C GLY A 2 -5.05 16.92 -15.78
N ILE A 3 -4.40 17.71 -16.63
CA ILE A 3 -4.70 17.77 -18.07
C ILE A 3 -3.72 16.83 -18.78
N THR A 4 -4.26 15.88 -19.55
CA THR A 4 -3.45 14.97 -20.38
C THR A 4 -3.45 15.43 -21.83
N LYS A 5 -2.28 15.49 -22.47
CA LYS A 5 -2.14 15.80 -23.90
C LYS A 5 -1.23 14.79 -24.59
N TRP A 6 -1.52 14.52 -25.86
CA TRP A 6 -0.65 13.73 -26.72
C TRP A 6 0.51 14.59 -27.22
N VAL A 7 1.73 14.16 -26.93
CA VAL A 7 2.96 14.85 -27.32
C VAL A 7 3.70 13.98 -28.33
N ALA A 8 4.04 14.56 -29.48
CA ALA A 8 4.87 13.89 -30.48
C ALA A 8 6.29 13.72 -29.96
N VAL A 9 6.85 12.53 -30.16
CA VAL A 9 8.18 12.17 -29.68
C VAL A 9 9.08 11.75 -30.82
N ASP A 10 10.36 12.10 -30.69
CA ASP A 10 11.42 11.58 -31.54
C ASP A 10 11.98 10.33 -30.85
N VAL A 11 11.72 9.14 -31.39
CA VAL A 11 12.17 7.86 -30.82
C VAL A 11 12.83 6.99 -31.89
N VAL A 12 13.87 6.25 -31.49
CA VAL A 12 14.59 5.30 -32.36
C VAL A 12 14.16 3.88 -32.03
N PHE A 13 13.65 3.17 -33.02
CA PHE A 13 13.33 1.74 -32.89
C PHE A 13 14.56 0.91 -33.23
N PRO A 14 14.95 -0.07 -32.37
CA PRO A 14 15.99 -1.03 -32.70
C PRO A 14 15.65 -1.87 -33.95
N GLU A 15 16.66 -2.46 -34.59
CA GLU A 15 16.46 -3.34 -35.75
C GLU A 15 15.44 -4.45 -35.43
N ASN A 16 14.51 -4.68 -36.36
CA ASN A 16 13.40 -5.64 -36.24
C ASN A 16 12.44 -5.40 -35.06
N CYS A 17 12.47 -4.24 -34.41
CA CYS A 17 11.55 -3.87 -33.34
C CYS A 17 10.42 -2.99 -33.88
N LYS A 18 9.16 -3.45 -33.78
CA LYS A 18 7.98 -2.68 -34.21
C LYS A 18 7.24 -2.00 -33.06
N THR A 19 7.60 -2.33 -31.82
CA THR A 19 6.88 -1.91 -30.63
C THR A 19 7.86 -1.58 -29.52
N LEU A 20 7.70 -0.41 -28.90
CA LEU A 20 8.48 0.00 -27.74
C LEU A 20 7.57 0.14 -26.52
N PHE A 21 8.09 -0.29 -25.38
CA PHE A 21 7.56 0.03 -24.08
C PHE A 21 8.30 1.28 -23.57
N ILE A 22 7.56 2.35 -23.31
CA ILE A 22 8.08 3.58 -22.73
C ILE A 22 7.81 3.52 -21.23
N GLU A 23 8.89 3.47 -20.44
CA GLU A 23 8.82 3.50 -18.98
C GLU A 23 8.42 4.89 -18.49
N LYS A 24 7.54 4.91 -17.49
CA LYS A 24 7.05 6.11 -16.82
C LYS A 24 8.21 6.95 -16.30
N LEU A 25 8.24 8.21 -16.74
CA LEU A 25 9.16 9.22 -16.23
C LEU A 25 8.36 10.42 -15.73
N LEU A 26 8.43 10.65 -14.41
CA LEU A 26 7.92 11.87 -13.80
C LEU A 26 9.04 12.90 -13.74
N THR A 27 8.72 14.12 -14.15
CA THR A 27 9.64 15.25 -14.18
C THR A 27 8.99 16.44 -13.48
N SER A 28 9.79 17.21 -12.75
CA SER A 28 9.38 18.51 -12.21
C SER A 28 9.80 19.62 -13.17
N ASN A 29 8.98 20.66 -13.33
CA ASN A 29 9.35 21.81 -14.16
C ASN A 29 10.22 22.82 -13.38
N HIS A 30 9.61 23.75 -12.64
CA HIS A 30 10.31 24.79 -11.88
C HIS A 30 10.47 24.45 -10.40
N ASN A 31 9.41 23.89 -9.79
CA ASN A 31 9.39 23.47 -8.40
C ASN A 31 9.07 21.97 -8.29
N GLU A 32 9.39 21.35 -7.15
CA GLU A 32 9.09 19.94 -6.85
C GLU A 32 7.58 19.63 -6.82
N GLU A 33 6.74 20.65 -6.66
CA GLU A 33 5.27 20.52 -6.71
C GLU A 33 4.73 20.53 -8.16
N ASP A 34 5.52 21.00 -9.15
CA ASP A 34 5.10 21.14 -10.55
C ASP A 34 5.44 19.90 -11.38
N ILE A 35 4.73 18.81 -11.07
CA ILE A 35 5.02 17.48 -11.64
C ILE A 35 4.21 17.25 -12.92
N TYR A 36 4.87 16.63 -13.89
CA TYR A 36 4.26 16.08 -15.09
C TYR A 36 5.01 14.86 -15.56
N GLY A 37 4.39 14.07 -16.41
CA GLY A 37 5.07 12.93 -17.01
C GLY A 37 4.16 12.09 -17.87
N ALA A 38 4.79 11.19 -18.62
CA ALA A 38 4.09 10.15 -19.35
C ALA A 38 3.94 8.92 -18.46
N PRO A 39 2.78 8.24 -18.47
CA PRO A 39 2.63 6.94 -17.84
C PRO A 39 3.36 5.86 -18.66
N ASP A 40 3.45 4.66 -18.09
CA ASP A 40 3.92 3.48 -18.81
C ASP A 40 3.07 3.28 -20.06
N THR A 41 3.69 3.37 -21.24
CA THR A 41 2.98 3.42 -22.52
C THR A 41 3.63 2.50 -23.54
N ILE A 42 2.82 1.77 -24.30
CA ILE A 42 3.29 1.00 -25.46
C ILE A 42 3.06 1.84 -26.73
N ILE A 43 4.11 2.06 -27.50
CA ILE A 43 4.04 2.74 -28.80
C ILE A 43 4.47 1.82 -29.94
N GLN A 44 3.87 2.02 -31.11
CA GLN A 44 4.20 1.28 -32.32
C GLN A 44 5.04 2.14 -33.27
N LEU A 45 5.84 1.47 -34.10
CA LEU A 45 6.58 2.11 -35.17
C LEU A 45 5.60 2.81 -36.11
N SER A 46 5.67 4.14 -36.14
CA SER A 46 4.81 4.99 -36.95
C SER A 46 5.57 6.23 -37.41
N THR A 47 5.00 6.96 -38.37
CA THR A 47 5.61 8.19 -38.92
C THR A 47 5.62 9.37 -37.93
N SER A 48 4.82 9.30 -36.85
CA SER A 48 4.73 10.35 -35.83
C SER A 48 4.29 9.73 -34.50
N PRO A 49 5.19 9.04 -33.78
CA PRO A 49 4.85 8.43 -32.51
C PRO A 49 4.49 9.52 -31.49
N GLN A 50 3.48 9.23 -30.67
CA GLN A 50 2.99 10.13 -29.65
C GLN A 50 2.85 9.38 -28.32
N ILE A 51 3.09 10.08 -27.22
CA ILE A 51 2.83 9.57 -25.88
C ILE A 51 1.89 10.53 -25.14
N PRO A 52 1.02 10.02 -24.25
CA PRO A 52 0.22 10.87 -23.39
C PRO A 52 1.12 11.45 -22.30
N VAL A 53 1.08 12.76 -22.09
CA VAL A 53 1.75 13.44 -20.99
C VAL A 53 0.69 14.10 -20.13
N ALA A 54 0.66 13.73 -18.85
CA ALA A 54 -0.22 14.31 -17.86
C ALA A 54 0.50 15.43 -17.11
N ASN A 55 -0.13 16.61 -17.07
CA ASN A 55 0.28 17.71 -16.21
C ASN A 55 -0.51 17.63 -14.90
N PHE A 56 0.19 17.40 -13.79
CA PHE A 56 -0.40 17.36 -12.44
C PHE A 56 -0.29 18.69 -11.70
N SER A 57 0.45 19.66 -12.24
CA SER A 57 0.58 21.00 -11.67
C SER A 57 -0.63 21.89 -11.97
N GLU A 58 -0.74 22.98 -11.23
CA GLU A 58 -1.72 24.04 -11.50
C GLU A 58 -1.27 24.98 -12.63
N GLN A 59 0.01 24.92 -13.02
CA GLN A 59 0.61 25.82 -14.00
C GLN A 59 0.71 25.19 -15.39
N ALA A 60 0.81 26.03 -16.42
CA ALA A 60 1.12 25.56 -17.76
C ALA A 60 2.59 25.11 -17.85
N ILE A 61 2.82 23.90 -18.35
CA ILE A 61 4.16 23.35 -18.52
C ILE A 61 4.56 23.43 -20.00
N THR A 62 5.78 23.88 -20.23
CA THR A 62 6.37 23.96 -21.58
C THR A 62 7.40 22.85 -21.73
N ILE A 63 7.12 21.90 -22.62
CA ILE A 63 8.05 20.83 -22.97
C ILE A 63 8.83 21.27 -24.21
N SER A 64 10.14 21.36 -24.08
CA SER A 64 11.01 21.79 -25.19
C SER A 64 11.42 20.62 -26.06
N LYS A 65 11.69 20.87 -27.35
CA LYS A 65 12.23 19.84 -28.25
C LYS A 65 13.59 19.34 -27.73
N GLY A 66 13.79 18.02 -27.72
CA GLY A 66 15.00 17.37 -27.21
C GLY A 66 14.95 17.04 -25.72
N GLN A 67 13.88 17.43 -25.03
CA GLN A 67 13.65 17.04 -23.66
C GLN A 67 13.27 15.57 -23.55
N LEU A 68 13.89 14.85 -22.62
CA LEU A 68 13.60 13.45 -22.35
C LEU A 68 12.23 13.32 -21.69
N LEU A 69 11.35 12.49 -22.26
CA LEU A 69 10.01 12.22 -21.73
C LEU A 69 9.79 10.78 -21.26
N GLY A 70 10.77 9.90 -21.47
CA GLY A 70 10.71 8.51 -21.04
C GLY A 70 11.83 7.67 -21.65
N ASN A 71 12.05 6.49 -21.08
CA ASN A 71 13.02 5.52 -21.57
C ASN A 71 12.31 4.46 -22.41
N GLY A 72 12.80 4.23 -23.63
CA GLY A 72 12.24 3.25 -24.55
C GLY A 72 12.93 1.89 -24.45
N HIS A 73 12.15 0.85 -24.18
CA HIS A 73 12.59 -0.54 -24.10
C HIS A 73 11.94 -1.38 -25.21
N ASN A 74 12.65 -2.40 -25.69
CA ASN A 74 12.05 -3.39 -26.58
C ASN A 74 11.00 -4.20 -25.79
N ALA A 75 9.72 -4.02 -26.15
CA ALA A 75 8.60 -4.62 -25.41
C ALA A 75 8.66 -6.16 -25.38
N GLU A 76 9.14 -6.81 -26.44
CA GLU A 76 9.23 -8.28 -26.51
C GLU A 76 10.29 -8.87 -25.58
N ARG A 77 11.30 -8.07 -25.24
CA ARG A 77 12.38 -8.48 -24.33
C ARG A 77 12.14 -8.01 -22.89
N TRP A 78 11.52 -6.86 -22.73
CA TRP A 78 11.33 -6.20 -21.44
C TRP A 78 10.10 -6.71 -20.69
N LEU A 79 8.98 -6.93 -21.38
CA LEU A 79 7.74 -7.40 -20.77
C LEU A 79 7.67 -8.93 -20.77
N ASP A 80 6.98 -9.48 -19.77
CA ASP A 80 6.73 -10.91 -19.68
C ASP A 80 5.95 -11.42 -20.89
N GLN A 81 6.47 -12.49 -21.49
CA GLN A 81 5.87 -13.13 -22.64
C GLN A 81 5.06 -14.32 -22.18
N THR A 82 3.87 -14.51 -22.76
CA THR A 82 2.97 -15.62 -22.42
C THR A 82 3.66 -16.98 -22.49
N GLY A 83 4.56 -17.19 -23.45
CA GLY A 83 5.35 -18.42 -23.58
C GLY A 83 6.35 -18.70 -22.45
N ARG A 84 6.66 -17.72 -21.59
CA ARG A 84 7.55 -17.86 -20.42
C ARG A 84 6.80 -18.08 -19.11
N ILE A 85 5.48 -17.99 -19.13
CA ILE A 85 4.62 -18.12 -17.95
C ILE A 85 4.13 -19.58 -17.85
N PRO A 86 4.20 -20.23 -16.67
CA PRO A 86 3.63 -21.55 -16.45
C PRO A 86 2.13 -21.61 -16.80
N LYS A 87 1.66 -22.75 -17.33
CA LYS A 87 0.25 -22.91 -17.75
C LYS A 87 -0.76 -22.73 -16.62
N GLU A 88 -0.36 -22.99 -15.38
CA GLU A 88 -1.20 -22.78 -14.21
C GLU A 88 -1.41 -21.29 -13.92
N ASP A 89 -0.32 -20.52 -13.94
CA ASP A 89 -0.35 -19.06 -13.77
C ASP A 89 -1.09 -18.36 -14.92
N GLN A 90 -0.95 -18.85 -16.15
CA GLN A 90 -1.73 -18.34 -17.29
C GLN A 90 -3.24 -18.42 -17.03
N ARG A 91 -3.74 -19.56 -16.53
CA ARG A 91 -5.18 -19.72 -16.21
C ARG A 91 -5.62 -18.80 -15.08
N ARG A 92 -4.74 -18.57 -14.09
CA ARG A 92 -5.00 -17.66 -12.98
C ARG A 92 -5.09 -16.20 -13.47
N PHE A 93 -4.16 -15.77 -14.32
CA PHE A 93 -4.18 -14.42 -14.90
C PHE A 93 -5.39 -14.21 -15.80
N GLU A 94 -5.75 -15.20 -16.62
CA GLU A 94 -6.95 -15.13 -17.47
C GLU A 94 -8.23 -15.04 -16.65
N SER A 95 -8.38 -15.83 -15.58
CA SER A 95 -9.58 -15.77 -14.73
C SER A 95 -9.70 -14.44 -13.99
N GLN A 96 -8.58 -13.90 -13.49
CA GLN A 96 -8.54 -12.57 -12.87
C GLN A 96 -8.88 -11.47 -13.88
N ALA A 97 -8.31 -11.52 -15.09
CA ALA A 97 -8.60 -10.56 -16.14
C ALA A 97 -10.08 -10.55 -16.55
N GLN A 98 -10.72 -11.73 -16.60
CA GLN A 98 -12.16 -11.85 -16.86
C GLN A 98 -13.02 -11.18 -15.79
N VAL A 99 -12.67 -11.37 -14.50
CA VAL A 99 -13.37 -10.72 -13.39
C VAL A 99 -13.20 -9.19 -13.45
N LEU A 100 -11.97 -8.70 -13.66
CA LEU A 100 -11.71 -7.27 -13.77
C LEU A 100 -12.46 -6.64 -14.95
N LYS A 101 -12.52 -7.34 -16.08
CA LYS A 101 -13.29 -6.90 -17.25
C LYS A 101 -14.78 -6.83 -16.93
N ALA A 102 -15.34 -7.83 -16.23
CA ALA A 102 -16.74 -7.81 -15.83
C ALA A 102 -17.06 -6.64 -14.88
N ILE A 103 -16.17 -6.35 -13.91
CA ILE A 103 -16.32 -5.21 -13.00
C ILE A 103 -16.27 -3.90 -13.79
N ALA A 104 -15.31 -3.73 -14.70
CA ALA A 104 -15.20 -2.53 -15.54
C ALA A 104 -16.47 -2.31 -16.39
N GLU A 105 -16.99 -3.38 -17.03
CA GLU A 105 -18.23 -3.32 -17.81
C GLU A 105 -19.47 -3.04 -16.96
N MET A 106 -19.51 -3.50 -15.70
CA MET A 106 -20.58 -3.16 -14.76
C MET A 106 -20.51 -1.68 -14.37
N ASN A 107 -19.32 -1.17 -14.08
CA ASN A 107 -19.10 0.24 -13.75
C ASN A 107 -19.43 1.17 -14.94
N GLU A 108 -19.05 0.82 -16.17
CA GLU A 108 -19.42 1.57 -17.38
C GLU A 108 -20.95 1.61 -17.63
N LYS A 109 -21.68 0.56 -17.23
CA LYS A 109 -23.14 0.54 -17.30
C LYS A 109 -23.79 1.39 -16.20
N GLU A 110 -23.15 1.49 -15.03
CA GLU A 110 -23.59 2.35 -13.91
C GLU A 110 -23.24 3.83 -14.12
N GLU A 111 -22.22 4.18 -14.92
CA GLU A 111 -21.87 5.57 -15.25
C GLU A 111 -22.97 6.36 -15.99
N LYS A 112 -24.02 5.70 -16.49
CA LYS A 112 -25.23 6.40 -16.98
C LYS A 112 -26.09 6.98 -15.85
N HIS A 113 -25.84 6.63 -14.58
CA HIS A 113 -26.62 7.08 -13.43
C HIS A 113 -25.84 7.58 -12.21
N SER A 114 -24.51 7.45 -12.15
CA SER A 114 -23.72 7.97 -11.02
C SER A 114 -22.67 8.99 -11.44
N ALA A 115 -22.80 10.22 -10.94
CA ALA A 115 -21.78 11.25 -11.06
C ALA A 115 -20.45 10.76 -10.47
N LEU A 116 -19.41 10.77 -11.31
CA LEU A 116 -18.01 10.54 -10.94
C LEU A 116 -17.64 11.33 -9.67
N ILE A 117 -17.36 10.61 -8.58
CA ILE A 117 -16.66 11.17 -7.42
C ILE A 117 -15.21 11.43 -7.86
N LYS A 118 -14.96 12.65 -8.34
CA LYS A 118 -13.60 13.14 -8.55
C LYS A 118 -13.00 13.44 -7.18
N SER A 119 -12.11 12.57 -6.71
CA SER A 119 -11.22 12.89 -5.58
C SER A 119 -10.33 14.06 -6.00
N GLN A 120 -10.63 15.26 -5.52
CA GLN A 120 -9.70 16.38 -5.47
C GLN A 120 -9.15 16.43 -4.05
N THR A 121 -7.90 16.04 -3.88
CA THR A 121 -7.17 16.22 -2.62
C THR A 121 -6.50 17.60 -2.63
N ASP A 122 -7.12 18.58 -1.99
CA ASP A 122 -6.42 19.80 -1.56
C ASP A 122 -5.62 19.45 -0.29
N LEU A 123 -4.37 19.03 -0.48
CA LEU A 123 -3.43 18.83 0.63
C LEU A 123 -3.00 20.21 1.15
N ASN A 124 -3.79 20.74 2.08
CA ASN A 124 -3.46 21.98 2.75
C ASN A 124 -2.19 21.77 3.59
N LYS A 125 -1.11 22.43 3.18
CA LYS A 125 0.19 22.53 3.83
C LYS A 125 0.02 22.88 5.32
N LYS A 126 0.18 21.89 6.19
CA LYS A 126 0.53 22.09 7.61
C LYS A 126 1.10 20.79 8.17
N SER A 127 2.42 20.65 8.09
CA SER A 127 3.32 20.09 9.12
C SER A 127 4.65 19.70 8.48
N ARG A 128 5.51 20.69 8.23
CA ARG A 128 6.97 20.49 8.18
C ARG A 128 7.62 21.66 8.90
N SER A 129 7.94 21.45 10.17
CA SER A 129 9.10 22.09 10.76
C SER A 129 10.19 21.03 10.77
N ASP A 130 10.84 20.86 9.61
CA ASP A 130 12.15 20.21 9.54
C ASP A 130 13.13 21.19 10.18
N GLN A 131 13.35 21.05 11.49
CA GLN A 131 14.54 21.61 12.10
C GLN A 131 15.68 20.63 11.81
N GLU A 132 16.49 21.00 10.82
CA GLU A 132 17.79 20.40 10.54
C GLU A 132 18.62 20.41 11.84
N ILE A 133 18.95 19.22 12.35
CA ILE A 133 19.92 19.05 13.43
C ILE A 133 21.30 18.96 12.76
N PRO A 134 22.22 19.91 12.97
CA PRO A 134 23.55 19.84 12.39
C PRO A 134 24.38 18.81 13.16
N GLY A 135 24.76 17.69 12.53
CA GLY A 135 25.65 16.71 13.17
C GLY A 135 25.88 15.35 12.48
N GLU A 136 25.36 15.09 11.29
CA GLU A 136 25.54 13.78 10.63
C GLU A 136 26.80 13.73 9.74
N GLU A 137 27.99 13.78 10.34
CA GLU A 137 29.26 13.48 9.63
C GLU A 137 29.88 12.14 10.07
N TYR A 138 29.26 11.41 11.01
CA TYR A 138 29.73 10.09 11.47
C TYR A 138 28.60 9.08 11.70
N GLY A 139 27.56 9.11 10.86
CA GLY A 139 26.52 8.08 10.89
C GLY A 139 27.04 6.76 10.32
N GLU A 140 27.26 5.76 11.18
CA GLU A 140 27.41 4.38 10.71
C GLU A 140 26.19 3.98 9.86
N PRO A 141 26.36 3.10 8.85
CA PRO A 141 25.24 2.67 8.01
C PRO A 141 24.08 2.11 8.86
N PRO A 142 22.83 2.25 8.42
CA PRO A 142 21.67 1.81 9.19
C PRO A 142 21.80 0.32 9.55
N VAL A 143 21.78 0.01 10.84
CA VAL A 143 21.83 -1.38 11.29
C VAL A 143 20.53 -2.06 10.87
N GLU A 144 20.65 -3.02 9.96
CA GLU A 144 19.54 -3.81 9.45
C GLU A 144 19.00 -4.74 10.55
N GLY A 145 17.69 -4.65 10.83
CA GLY A 145 16.97 -5.61 11.66
C GLY A 145 17.23 -5.50 13.17
N GLY A 146 16.72 -4.43 13.80
CA GLY A 146 16.47 -4.45 15.24
C GLY A 146 15.28 -5.34 15.61
N PRO A 147 15.18 -5.82 16.87
CA PRO A 147 14.24 -6.87 17.34
C PRO A 147 12.77 -6.41 17.46
N LYS A 148 12.24 -5.71 16.45
CA LYS A 148 10.83 -5.31 16.35
C LYS A 148 10.00 -6.16 15.38
N THR A 149 10.64 -7.05 14.63
CA THR A 149 9.96 -7.97 13.69
C THR A 149 9.76 -9.38 14.24
N ALA A 150 10.26 -9.67 15.45
CA ALA A 150 9.91 -10.90 16.12
C ALA A 150 8.53 -10.71 16.78
N GLU A 151 7.46 -10.91 16.01
CA GLU A 151 6.22 -11.39 16.62
C GLU A 151 6.58 -12.67 17.37
N VAL A 152 6.66 -12.56 18.70
CA VAL A 152 6.70 -13.74 19.54
C VAL A 152 5.34 -14.39 19.32
N VAL A 153 5.36 -15.62 18.80
CA VAL A 153 4.16 -16.47 18.65
C VAL A 153 3.38 -16.37 19.95
N GLU A 154 2.11 -15.99 19.88
CA GLU A 154 1.27 -15.92 21.07
C GLU A 154 1.33 -17.28 21.79
N ASP A 155 1.84 -17.29 23.03
CA ASP A 155 1.91 -18.49 23.83
C ASP A 155 0.47 -18.92 24.14
N LEU A 156 -0.04 -19.87 23.34
CA LEU A 156 -1.32 -20.52 23.55
C LEU A 156 -1.21 -21.41 24.80
N VAL A 157 -1.31 -20.78 25.96
CA VAL A 157 -1.38 -21.47 27.24
C VAL A 157 -2.76 -22.08 27.38
N SER A 158 -2.80 -23.41 27.52
CA SER A 158 -4.05 -24.12 27.76
C SER A 158 -4.50 -23.95 29.21
N SER A 159 -5.80 -23.83 29.44
CA SER A 159 -6.41 -23.80 30.79
C SER A 159 -5.94 -24.91 31.72
N LYS A 160 -5.65 -26.10 31.16
CA LYS A 160 -5.15 -27.25 31.92
C LYS A 160 -3.77 -27.04 32.56
N ARG A 161 -2.97 -26.10 32.04
CA ARG A 161 -1.62 -25.78 32.51
C ARG A 161 -1.58 -24.51 33.36
N LEU A 162 -2.73 -23.91 33.70
CA LEU A 162 -2.81 -22.65 34.44
C LEU A 162 -1.97 -22.65 35.73
N LEU A 163 -2.01 -23.73 36.50
CA LEU A 163 -1.26 -23.84 37.76
C LEU A 163 0.25 -24.09 37.58
N GLU A 164 0.66 -24.56 36.39
CA GLU A 164 2.07 -24.80 36.07
C GLU A 164 2.74 -23.53 35.54
N GLU A 165 1.99 -22.68 34.84
CA GLU A 165 2.47 -21.41 34.28
C GLU A 165 2.46 -20.26 35.30
N VAL A 166 1.64 -20.34 36.35
CA VAL A 166 1.59 -19.31 37.39
C VAL A 166 2.66 -19.57 38.43
N ASP A 167 3.63 -18.66 38.53
CA ASP A 167 4.66 -18.71 39.58
C ASP A 167 4.05 -18.34 40.95
N ILE A 168 3.92 -19.33 41.84
CA ILE A 168 3.44 -19.15 43.21
C ILE A 168 4.65 -19.10 44.16
N CYS A 169 4.70 -18.05 44.98
CA CYS A 169 5.79 -17.85 45.94
C CYS A 169 5.99 -19.06 46.86
N LYS A 170 7.23 -19.56 46.92
CA LYS A 170 7.62 -20.77 47.69
C LYS A 170 7.63 -20.58 49.21
N GLU A 171 7.52 -19.33 49.68
CA GLU A 171 7.49 -18.99 51.11
C GLU A 171 6.08 -19.11 51.73
N LEU A 172 5.06 -19.37 50.91
CA LEU A 172 3.69 -19.55 51.37
C LEU A 172 3.53 -20.90 52.09
N SER A 173 2.71 -20.90 53.14
CA SER A 173 2.29 -22.16 53.78
C SER A 173 1.40 -22.99 52.84
N ALA A 174 1.35 -24.31 53.04
CA ALA A 174 0.55 -25.21 52.20
C ALA A 174 -0.92 -24.77 52.13
N ASP A 175 -1.49 -24.35 53.25
CA ASP A 175 -2.89 -23.88 53.32
C ASP A 175 -3.11 -22.60 52.49
N GLN A 176 -2.12 -21.71 52.42
CA GLN A 176 -2.19 -20.49 51.62
C GLN A 176 -2.05 -20.78 50.13
N VAL A 177 -1.18 -21.74 49.77
CA VAL A 177 -1.02 -22.18 48.38
C VAL A 177 -2.31 -22.81 47.88
N ASP A 178 -2.92 -23.72 48.65
CA ASP A 178 -4.20 -24.34 48.29
C ASP A 178 -5.31 -23.30 48.13
N ALA A 179 -5.40 -22.33 49.05
CA ALA A 179 -6.37 -21.23 48.94
C ALA A 179 -6.16 -20.40 47.67
N LEU A 180 -4.90 -20.12 47.29
CA LEU A 180 -4.56 -19.35 46.09
C LEU A 180 -4.88 -20.14 44.81
N GLN A 181 -4.55 -21.43 44.76
CA GLN A 181 -4.86 -22.29 43.62
C GLN A 181 -6.38 -22.39 43.38
N GLN A 182 -7.18 -22.48 44.45
CA GLN A 182 -8.63 -22.47 44.35
C GLN A 182 -9.17 -21.15 43.77
N ILE A 183 -8.57 -20.02 44.13
CA ILE A 183 -8.93 -18.71 43.56
C ILE A 183 -8.57 -18.66 42.07
N LEU A 184 -7.40 -19.17 41.68
CA LEU A 184 -6.95 -19.18 40.29
C LEU A 184 -7.88 -20.02 39.40
N ILE A 185 -8.22 -21.25 39.82
CA ILE A 185 -9.15 -22.11 39.07
C ILE A 185 -10.54 -21.47 38.99
N ARG A 186 -11.04 -20.92 40.11
CA ARG A 186 -12.35 -20.28 40.14
C ARG A 186 -12.47 -19.09 39.19
N ASN A 187 -11.36 -18.41 38.93
CA ASN A 187 -11.31 -17.24 38.05
C ASN A 187 -10.55 -17.54 36.75
N GLU A 188 -10.51 -18.80 36.30
CA GLU A 188 -9.87 -19.18 35.03
C GLU A 188 -10.42 -18.38 33.84
N GLU A 189 -11.68 -17.92 33.94
CA GLU A 189 -12.34 -17.09 32.94
C GLU A 189 -11.73 -15.70 32.75
N ALA A 190 -11.03 -15.18 33.77
CA ALA A 190 -10.40 -13.87 33.73
C ALA A 190 -9.06 -13.85 32.96
N PHE A 191 -8.50 -15.03 32.68
CA PHE A 191 -7.24 -15.17 31.94
C PHE A 191 -7.51 -15.45 30.46
N GLY A 192 -6.63 -14.96 29.58
CA GLY A 192 -6.67 -15.18 28.13
C GLY A 192 -6.21 -16.59 27.71
N LEU A 193 -6.71 -17.63 28.38
CA LEU A 193 -6.34 -19.02 28.13
C LEU A 193 -7.07 -19.56 26.89
N ASP A 194 -6.47 -20.57 26.25
CA ASP A 194 -7.03 -21.28 25.10
C ASP A 194 -7.41 -20.36 23.91
N GLY A 195 -6.74 -19.21 23.75
CA GLY A 195 -7.03 -18.24 22.69
C GLY A 195 -8.36 -17.51 22.86
N ARG A 196 -8.94 -17.50 24.07
CA ARG A 196 -10.19 -16.81 24.35
C ARG A 196 -9.98 -15.30 24.41
N LEU A 197 -10.67 -14.58 23.54
CA LEU A 197 -10.76 -13.13 23.60
C LEU A 197 -11.89 -12.71 24.56
N GLY A 198 -11.65 -11.68 25.36
CA GLY A 198 -12.67 -11.13 26.25
C GLY A 198 -13.86 -10.60 25.46
N ASN A 199 -15.08 -10.95 25.87
CA ASN A 199 -16.31 -10.40 25.33
C ASN A 199 -17.14 -9.79 26.46
N TYR A 200 -17.50 -8.53 26.30
CA TYR A 200 -18.35 -7.82 27.25
C TYR A 200 -19.66 -7.47 26.54
N PRO A 201 -20.81 -8.04 26.95
CA PRO A 201 -22.08 -7.97 26.22
C PRO A 201 -22.80 -6.64 26.48
N GLU A 202 -22.13 -5.52 26.23
CA GLU A 202 -22.70 -4.18 26.32
C GLU A 202 -22.43 -3.41 25.03
N GLU A 203 -23.43 -2.69 24.56
CA GLU A 203 -23.30 -1.81 23.41
C GLU A 203 -22.88 -0.43 23.90
N VAL A 204 -21.79 0.10 23.33
CA VAL A 204 -21.29 1.43 23.67
C VAL A 204 -21.77 2.42 22.62
N GLU A 205 -22.58 3.40 23.04
CA GLU A 205 -22.90 4.56 22.20
C GLU A 205 -21.74 5.57 22.24
N ILE A 206 -21.20 5.92 21.08
CA ILE A 206 -20.15 6.95 20.95
C ILE A 206 -20.81 8.30 20.68
N PRO A 207 -20.83 9.24 21.65
CA PRO A 207 -21.48 10.53 21.45
C PRO A 207 -20.69 11.39 20.46
N MET A 208 -21.38 11.89 19.44
CA MET A 208 -20.79 12.75 18.42
C MET A 208 -21.05 14.23 18.73
N LEU A 209 -20.11 15.09 18.32
CA LEU A 209 -20.35 16.54 18.34
C LEU A 209 -21.53 16.89 17.40
N PRO A 210 -22.36 17.88 17.75
CA PRO A 210 -23.42 18.35 16.87
C PRO A 210 -22.84 18.78 15.50
N ASN A 211 -23.41 18.25 14.42
CA ASN A 211 -22.97 18.46 13.02
C ASN A 211 -21.64 17.78 12.62
N ALA A 212 -21.14 16.81 13.39
CA ALA A 212 -20.02 15.99 12.94
C ALA A 212 -20.37 15.28 11.61
N LYS A 213 -19.48 15.38 10.63
CA LYS A 213 -19.61 14.70 9.33
C LYS A 213 -18.71 13.47 9.30
N PRO A 214 -19.18 12.34 8.75
CA PRO A 214 -18.31 11.19 8.50
C PRO A 214 -17.11 11.57 7.65
N ILE A 215 -15.94 11.05 7.99
CA ILE A 215 -14.71 11.26 7.25
C ILE A 215 -14.33 9.92 6.62
N ALA A 216 -14.10 9.92 5.30
CA ALA A 216 -13.55 8.79 4.57
C ALA A 216 -12.12 9.16 4.13
N LEU A 217 -11.12 8.62 4.82
CA LEU A 217 -9.72 8.79 4.45
C LEU A 217 -9.25 7.56 3.66
N PRO A 218 -8.45 7.74 2.60
CA PRO A 218 -7.82 6.61 1.94
C PRO A 218 -6.87 5.90 2.92
N PRO A 219 -6.72 4.57 2.81
CA PRO A 219 -5.70 3.84 3.58
C PRO A 219 -4.30 4.43 3.33
N ILE A 220 -3.49 4.49 4.38
CA ILE A 220 -2.09 4.91 4.26
C ILE A 220 -1.36 3.86 3.40
N PRO A 221 -0.55 4.25 2.40
CA PRO A 221 0.20 3.28 1.61
C PRO A 221 1.16 2.50 2.52
N LEU A 222 0.97 1.18 2.61
CA LEU A 222 1.85 0.26 3.30
C LEU A 222 2.79 -0.43 2.31
N SER A 223 3.98 -0.80 2.78
CA SER A 223 4.86 -1.70 2.03
C SER A 223 4.22 -3.09 1.93
N PRO A 224 4.57 -3.91 0.91
CA PRO A 224 4.04 -5.27 0.78
C PRO A 224 4.27 -6.12 2.04
N VAL A 225 5.44 -5.99 2.67
CA VAL A 225 5.79 -6.70 3.91
C VAL A 225 4.91 -6.27 5.08
N ASN A 226 4.61 -4.98 5.22
CA ASN A 226 3.74 -4.51 6.30
C ASN A 226 2.27 -4.88 6.06
N HIS A 227 1.88 -5.08 4.80
CA HIS A 227 0.53 -5.55 4.45
C HIS A 227 0.31 -7.03 4.81
N GLU A 228 1.37 -7.83 5.00
CA GLU A 228 1.23 -9.22 5.45
C GLU A 228 0.97 -9.34 6.96
N VAL A 229 1.23 -8.26 7.72
CA VAL A 229 1.14 -8.22 9.19
C VAL A 229 -0.09 -7.44 9.69
N VAL A 230 -0.62 -6.51 8.89
CA VAL A 230 -1.80 -5.66 9.19
C VAL A 230 -3.06 -6.28 8.62
#